data_AF-A0A9E3NPI7-F1
#
_entry.id   AF-A0A9E3NPI7-F1
#
_cell.length_a   1.000
_cell.length_b   1.000
_cell.length_c   1.000
_cell.angle_alpha   90.00
_cell.angle_beta   90.00
_cell.angle_gamma   90.00
#
_symmetry.space_group_name_H-M   'P 1'
#
loop_
_entity.id
_entity.type
_entity.pdbx_description
1 polymer ?
#
loop_
_entity_poly.entity_id
_entity_poly.type
_entity_poly.pdbx_seq_one_letter_code
_entity_poly.pdbx_strand_id
1 'polypeptide(L)'
;MTPPACEGCGVALPSAFPGASVVCACGLRAEIAGARPSSAAPTRAAGPYREAAPALDRHDAAPCPYCGNACPPLVRICPHCDVRLDAVRCQRCFTLQAPGEFACGRCKQALELEPLLDATDAPCPRCRHPLDAGAALAQGARVHECPRCGGIFLPRETLAEILCNAEVAGALPAGPPRRPRDLGEVRYLSCPLCHSSMNRVNFGKVSGVIVDVCKGHGTWFDAGELTSVVAFAAAGGLDKTRERERAEERVSRERSQEVRVELAVMEAKERASERLDAWRELLDVLFRW
;
A
#
# COMPACT_ATOMS: atom_id res chain seq x y z
N MET A 1 18.72 17.15 38.59
CA MET A 1 18.86 15.86 39.28
C MET A 1 20.33 15.51 39.28
N THR A 2 20.93 15.30 40.44
CA THR A 2 22.33 14.89 40.56
C THR A 2 22.50 13.51 39.92
N PRO A 3 23.48 13.29 39.02
CA PRO A 3 23.68 11.97 38.41
C PRO A 3 24.01 10.93 39.49
N PRO A 4 23.53 9.68 39.34
CA PRO A 4 23.88 8.62 40.28
C PRO A 4 25.40 8.41 40.28
N ALA A 5 26.01 8.25 41.45
CA ALA A 5 27.43 7.97 41.59
C ALA A 5 27.64 6.53 42.05
N CYS A 6 28.75 5.92 41.64
CA CYS A 6 29.13 4.59 42.10
C CYS A 6 29.42 4.62 43.61
N GLU A 7 28.82 3.71 44.37
CA GLU A 7 29.02 3.61 45.83
C GLU A 7 30.46 3.23 46.22
N GLY A 8 31.19 2.58 45.32
CA GLY A 8 32.57 2.15 45.58
C GLY A 8 33.63 3.24 45.33
N CYS A 9 33.50 4.02 44.26
CA CYS A 9 34.54 4.97 43.84
C CYS A 9 34.05 6.41 43.60
N GLY A 10 32.75 6.69 43.78
CA GLY A 10 32.17 8.02 43.63
C GLY A 10 32.10 8.53 42.19
N VAL A 11 32.52 7.74 41.18
CA VAL A 11 32.45 8.13 39.77
C VAL A 11 31.00 8.23 39.32
N ALA A 12 30.68 9.29 38.60
CA ALA A 12 29.35 9.48 38.02
C ALA A 12 29.00 8.35 37.04
N LEU A 13 27.85 7.73 37.25
CA LEU A 13 27.30 6.68 36.39
C LEU A 13 26.37 7.29 35.34
N PRO A 14 26.27 6.68 34.14
CA PRO A 14 25.38 7.17 33.10
C PRO A 14 23.92 7.12 33.56
N SER A 15 23.17 8.19 33.29
CA SER A 15 21.74 8.30 33.64
C SER A 15 20.79 8.01 32.47
N ALA A 16 21.34 7.64 31.30
CA ALA A 16 20.59 7.54 30.05
C ALA A 16 19.73 6.27 29.91
N PHE A 17 19.83 5.31 30.84
CA PHE A 17 19.14 4.03 30.76
C PHE A 17 18.52 3.63 32.12
N PRO A 18 17.35 4.18 32.48
CA PRO A 18 16.66 3.83 33.72
C PRO A 18 16.35 2.33 33.77
N GLY A 19 16.72 1.64 34.86
CA GLY A 19 16.51 0.20 35.04
C GLY A 19 17.63 -0.71 34.49
N ALA A 20 18.71 -0.14 33.93
CA ALA A 20 19.85 -0.92 33.47
C ALA A 20 20.85 -1.23 34.61
N SER A 21 21.48 -2.41 34.53
CA SER A 21 22.61 -2.79 35.39
C SER A 21 23.92 -2.40 34.71
N VAL A 22 24.72 -1.54 35.34
CA VAL A 22 26.01 -1.07 34.84
C VAL A 22 27.15 -1.54 35.74
N VAL A 23 28.27 -1.92 35.14
CA VAL A 23 29.50 -2.26 35.86
C VAL A 23 30.44 -1.07 35.80
N CYS A 24 30.79 -0.53 36.96
CA CYS A 24 31.75 0.56 37.07
C CYS A 24 33.17 0.07 36.75
N ALA A 25 34.06 0.99 36.36
CA ALA A 25 35.47 0.69 36.15
C ALA A 25 36.17 0.13 37.41
N CYS A 26 35.63 0.39 38.61
CA CYS A 26 36.11 -0.22 39.86
C CYS A 26 35.63 -1.67 40.07
N GLY A 27 34.87 -2.24 39.13
CA GLY A 27 34.32 -3.59 39.19
C GLY A 27 32.98 -3.72 39.92
N LEU A 28 32.51 -2.66 40.58
CA LEU A 28 31.22 -2.69 41.29
C LEU A 28 30.05 -2.59 40.30
N ARG A 29 29.06 -3.46 40.46
CA ARG A 29 27.82 -3.46 39.68
C ARG A 29 26.78 -2.59 40.39
N ALA A 30 26.20 -1.63 39.67
CA ALA A 30 25.18 -0.72 40.16
C ALA A 30 23.91 -0.79 39.28
N GLU A 31 22.74 -0.70 39.90
CA GLU A 31 21.48 -0.56 39.19
C GLU A 31 21.09 0.91 39.08
N ILE A 32 20.82 1.37 37.87
CA ILE A 32 20.33 2.73 37.64
C ILE A 32 18.86 2.75 38.02
N ALA A 33 18.50 3.49 39.07
CA ALA A 33 17.13 3.61 39.54
C ALA A 33 16.17 3.95 38.38
N GLY A 34 15.27 3.03 38.07
CA GLY A 34 14.21 3.24 37.08
C GLY A 34 13.25 4.33 37.58
N ALA A 35 12.80 5.22 36.70
CA ALA A 35 11.66 6.06 37.04
C ALA A 35 10.47 5.13 37.31
N ARG A 36 9.87 5.22 38.51
CA ARG A 36 8.58 4.55 38.79
C ARG A 36 7.61 4.98 37.68
N PRO A 37 6.86 4.06 37.06
CA PRO A 37 5.82 4.46 36.13
C PRO A 37 4.86 5.38 36.88
N SER A 38 4.76 6.62 36.42
CA SER A 38 3.75 7.56 36.90
C SER A 38 2.38 6.92 36.70
N SER A 39 1.61 6.78 37.76
CA SER A 39 0.20 6.36 37.70
C SER A 39 -0.72 7.42 37.07
N ALA A 40 -0.17 8.57 36.65
CA ALA A 40 -0.91 9.55 35.89
C ALA A 40 -0.98 9.14 34.41
N ALA A 41 -2.20 8.88 33.94
CA ALA A 41 -2.52 8.83 32.52
C ALA A 41 -1.91 10.05 31.81
N PRO A 42 -1.17 9.90 30.70
CA PRO A 42 -0.56 11.03 30.03
C PRO A 42 -1.66 11.92 29.45
N THR A 43 -1.83 13.10 30.02
CA THR A 43 -2.61 14.17 29.42
C THR A 43 -1.96 14.58 28.10
N ARG A 44 -2.81 14.63 27.07
CA ARG A 44 -2.51 14.92 25.67
C ARG A 44 -1.85 16.29 25.53
N ALA A 45 -0.52 16.35 25.54
CA ALA A 45 0.22 17.50 25.07
C ALA A 45 1.18 17.02 23.98
N ALA A 46 0.73 17.14 22.73
CA ALA A 46 1.60 17.06 21.57
C ALA A 46 2.62 18.22 21.66
N GLY A 47 3.90 17.92 21.58
CA GLY A 47 4.94 18.95 21.48
C GLY A 47 4.74 19.83 20.23
N PRO A 48 5.35 21.03 20.19
CA PRO A 48 5.05 22.07 19.20
C PRO A 48 5.38 21.73 17.73
N TYR A 49 5.93 20.54 17.46
CA TYR A 49 6.33 20.08 16.13
C TYR A 49 5.50 18.90 15.59
N ARG A 50 4.41 18.49 16.25
CA ARG A 50 3.61 17.35 15.81
C ARG A 50 2.27 17.81 15.24
N GLU A 51 2.16 17.79 13.92
CA GLU A 51 0.86 17.76 13.26
C GLU A 51 0.05 16.57 13.80
N ALA A 52 -1.22 16.82 14.11
CA ALA A 52 -2.12 15.82 14.65
C ALA A 52 -2.26 14.67 13.65
N ALA A 53 -1.70 13.50 14.00
CA ALA A 53 -1.97 12.27 13.27
C ALA A 53 -3.48 11.98 13.33
N PRO A 54 -4.09 11.49 12.23
CA PRO A 54 -5.50 11.12 12.23
C PRO A 54 -5.77 10.08 13.32
N ALA A 55 -6.90 10.23 14.01
CA ALA A 55 -7.33 9.31 15.06
C ALA A 55 -7.43 7.88 14.49
N LEU A 56 -6.62 6.97 15.02
CA LEU A 56 -6.63 5.57 14.63
C LEU A 56 -7.78 4.85 15.33
N ASP A 57 -8.50 4.01 14.59
CA ASP A 57 -9.42 3.04 15.18
C ASP A 57 -8.63 2.04 16.04
N ARG A 58 -9.08 1.87 17.30
CA ARG A 58 -8.37 1.20 18.39
C ARG A 58 -8.21 -0.32 18.27
N HIS A 59 -8.73 -0.96 17.21
CA HIS A 59 -8.89 -2.42 17.19
C HIS A 59 -7.68 -3.21 16.65
N ASP A 60 -6.72 -2.57 15.98
CA ASP A 60 -5.52 -3.23 15.43
C ASP A 60 -4.20 -2.55 15.86
N ALA A 61 -4.25 -1.66 16.87
CA ALA A 61 -3.11 -0.87 17.29
C ALA A 61 -2.34 -1.55 18.43
N ALA A 62 -1.10 -1.95 18.17
CA ALA A 62 -0.21 -2.51 19.20
C ALA A 62 0.52 -1.38 19.95
N PRO A 63 0.71 -1.48 21.27
CA PRO A 63 1.52 -0.50 22.00
C PRO A 63 2.99 -0.61 21.58
N CYS A 64 3.64 0.54 21.39
CA CYS A 64 5.08 0.60 21.21
C CYS A 64 5.78 0.07 22.47
N PRO A 65 6.73 -0.88 22.37
CA PRO A 65 7.40 -1.45 23.54
C PRO A 65 8.29 -0.43 24.27
N TYR A 66 8.64 0.68 23.61
CA TYR A 66 9.51 1.71 24.18
C TYR A 66 8.73 2.89 24.78
N CYS A 67 7.73 3.43 24.08
CA CYS A 67 6.98 4.61 24.55
C CYS A 67 5.56 4.32 25.02
N GLY A 68 5.06 3.09 24.87
CA GLY A 68 3.71 2.67 25.28
C GLY A 68 2.56 3.22 24.43
N ASN A 69 2.81 4.17 23.53
CA ASN A 69 1.76 4.72 22.66
C ASN A 69 1.30 3.69 21.62
N ALA A 70 0.02 3.73 21.30
CA ALA A 70 -0.57 2.89 20.25
C ALA A 70 0.03 3.23 18.88
N CYS A 71 0.58 2.22 18.22
CA CYS A 71 1.09 2.30 16.85
C CYS A 71 0.03 1.76 15.87
N PRO A 72 -0.19 2.43 14.71
CA PRO A 72 -0.99 1.85 13.66
C PRO A 72 -0.46 0.47 13.23
N PRO A 73 -1.31 -0.43 12.73
CA PRO A 73 -0.84 -1.66 12.13
C PRO A 73 0.04 -1.34 10.91
N LEU A 74 0.98 -2.24 10.59
CA LEU A 74 1.83 -2.18 9.40
C LEU A 74 2.92 -1.09 9.40
N VAL A 75 3.20 -0.42 10.52
CA VAL A 75 4.33 0.52 10.65
C VAL A 75 5.59 -0.17 11.17
N ARG A 76 6.76 0.23 10.66
CA ARG A 76 8.08 -0.19 11.13
C ARG A 76 8.80 0.86 11.95
N ILE A 77 8.27 2.08 12.02
CA ILE A 77 8.75 3.15 12.90
C ILE A 77 7.56 3.66 13.71
N CYS A 78 7.74 3.74 15.03
CA CYS A 78 6.73 4.31 15.91
C CYS A 78 6.49 5.79 15.55
N PRO A 79 5.26 6.22 15.21
CA PRO A 79 4.99 7.62 14.86
C PRO A 79 5.11 8.59 16.06
N HIS A 80 5.32 8.05 17.28
CA HIS A 80 5.36 8.82 18.53
C HIS A 80 6.75 8.96 19.15
N CYS A 81 7.67 8.03 18.91
CA CYS A 81 9.02 8.10 19.46
C CYS A 81 10.11 7.72 18.45
N ASP A 82 9.73 7.52 17.18
CA ASP A 82 10.60 7.22 16.05
C ASP A 82 11.51 5.99 16.22
N VAL A 83 11.21 5.13 17.19
CA VAL A 83 11.92 3.85 17.37
C VAL A 83 11.52 2.89 16.26
N ARG A 84 12.51 2.15 15.73
CA ARG A 84 12.26 1.05 14.80
C ARG A 84 11.59 -0.11 15.55
N LEU A 85 10.56 -0.65 14.92
CA LEU A 85 9.86 -1.86 15.33
C LEU A 85 10.37 -2.96 14.40
N ASP A 86 11.00 -3.99 14.95
CA ASP A 86 11.58 -5.13 14.21
C ASP A 86 10.48 -6.08 13.67
N ALA A 87 9.45 -5.48 13.08
CA ALA A 87 8.32 -6.16 12.49
C ALA A 87 8.75 -6.75 11.14
N VAL A 88 8.33 -7.99 10.85
CA VAL A 88 8.75 -8.74 9.67
C VAL A 88 7.56 -8.95 8.73
N ARG A 89 7.74 -8.74 7.43
CA ARG A 89 6.72 -8.96 6.42
C ARG A 89 6.75 -10.39 5.92
N CYS A 90 5.60 -11.06 5.97
CA CYS A 90 5.48 -12.40 5.40
C CYS A 90 5.71 -12.36 3.89
N GLN A 91 6.64 -13.18 3.38
CA GLN A 91 6.97 -13.24 1.96
C GLN A 91 5.86 -13.84 1.08
N ARG A 92 4.94 -14.63 1.68
CA ARG A 92 3.82 -15.24 0.96
C ARG A 92 2.61 -14.32 0.84
N CYS A 93 2.23 -13.66 1.94
CA CYS A 93 0.97 -12.88 1.99
C CYS A 93 1.17 -11.39 2.29
N PHE A 94 2.41 -10.94 2.46
CA PHE A 94 2.79 -9.55 2.73
C PHE A 94 2.18 -8.95 4.00
N THR A 95 1.62 -9.77 4.89
CA THR A 95 1.11 -9.33 6.19
C THR A 95 2.30 -9.04 7.11
N LEU A 96 2.36 -7.84 7.68
CA LEU A 96 3.39 -7.49 8.67
C LEU A 96 3.12 -8.22 9.98
N GLN A 97 4.15 -8.83 10.55
CA GLN A 97 4.12 -9.59 11.80
C GLN A 97 4.82 -8.80 12.90
N ALA A 98 4.37 -9.00 14.13
CA ALA A 98 5.02 -8.40 15.29
C ALA A 98 6.45 -8.95 15.47
N PRO A 99 7.35 -8.19 16.14
CA PRO A 99 8.67 -8.69 16.51
C PRO A 99 8.58 -10.00 17.31
N GLY A 100 9.46 -10.95 17.01
CA GLY A 100 9.56 -12.22 17.73
C GLY A 100 8.63 -13.33 17.24
N GLU A 101 7.77 -13.07 16.24
CA GLU A 101 7.00 -14.12 15.58
C GLU A 101 7.90 -14.98 14.68
N PHE A 102 7.70 -16.30 14.69
CA PHE A 102 8.43 -17.25 13.82
C PHE A 102 7.60 -17.71 12.61
N ALA A 103 6.29 -17.45 12.64
CA ALA A 103 5.38 -17.81 11.57
C ALA A 103 4.37 -16.69 11.34
N CYS A 104 3.90 -16.56 10.10
CA CYS A 104 2.89 -15.58 9.77
C CYS A 104 1.56 -15.91 10.46
N GLY A 105 1.05 -15.00 11.28
CA GLY A 105 -0.25 -15.13 11.95
C GLY A 105 -1.41 -15.40 10.98
N ARG A 106 -1.31 -14.93 9.73
CA ARG A 106 -2.33 -15.09 8.69
C ARG A 106 -2.20 -16.40 7.90
N CYS A 107 -1.09 -16.60 7.18
CA CYS A 107 -0.94 -17.74 6.26
C CYS A 107 -0.12 -18.90 6.83
N LYS A 108 0.38 -18.78 8.06
CA LYS A 108 1.18 -19.78 8.78
C LYS A 108 2.51 -20.16 8.12
N GLN A 109 2.92 -19.46 7.06
CA GLN A 109 4.26 -19.58 6.48
C GLN A 109 5.31 -19.21 7.53
N ALA A 110 6.38 -20.00 7.63
CA ALA A 110 7.56 -19.63 8.42
C ALA A 110 8.09 -18.27 7.96
N LEU A 111 8.47 -17.42 8.91
CA LEU A 111 9.10 -16.15 8.61
C LEU A 111 10.60 -16.38 8.45
N GLU A 112 11.13 -15.98 7.30
CA GLU A 112 12.56 -16.01 7.03
C GLU A 112 13.19 -14.67 7.42
N LEU A 113 14.52 -14.66 7.52
CA LEU A 113 15.29 -13.42 7.71
C LEU A 113 15.01 -12.48 6.54
N GLU A 114 14.51 -11.28 6.83
CA GLU A 114 14.35 -10.27 5.80
C GLU A 114 15.72 -9.79 5.31
N PRO A 115 15.89 -9.58 3.99
CA PRO A 115 17.06 -8.87 3.49
C PRO A 115 17.10 -7.47 4.10
N LEU A 116 18.32 -6.99 4.36
CA LEU A 116 18.54 -5.65 4.90
C LEU A 116 17.90 -4.62 3.97
N LEU A 117 17.01 -3.79 4.51
CA LEU A 117 16.42 -2.68 3.77
C LEU A 117 17.34 -1.46 3.90
N ASP A 118 17.82 -0.97 2.76
CA ASP A 118 18.66 0.22 2.69
C ASP A 118 17.77 1.46 2.53
N ALA A 119 17.99 2.47 3.37
CA ALA A 119 17.29 3.75 3.21
C ALA A 119 17.62 4.38 1.84
N THR A 120 16.61 4.92 1.17
CA THR A 120 16.76 5.64 -0.11
C THR A 120 16.29 7.07 0.01
N ASP A 121 16.78 7.95 -0.86
CA ASP A 121 16.33 9.35 -0.93
C ASP A 121 14.93 9.51 -1.58
N ALA A 122 14.29 8.42 -2.01
CA ALA A 122 12.97 8.47 -2.63
C ALA A 122 11.91 8.84 -1.58
N PRO A 123 11.12 9.92 -1.77
CA PRO A 123 10.16 10.36 -0.76
C PRO A 123 8.86 9.56 -0.83
N CYS A 124 8.32 9.17 0.32
CA CYS A 124 6.99 8.59 0.39
C CYS A 124 5.92 9.58 -0.12
N PRO A 125 5.04 9.21 -1.07
CA PRO A 125 4.03 10.13 -1.60
C PRO A 125 2.96 10.54 -0.58
N ARG A 126 2.79 9.77 0.50
CA ARG A 126 1.80 10.05 1.57
C ARG A 126 2.34 10.93 2.69
N CYS A 127 3.54 10.64 3.16
CA CYS A 127 4.10 11.28 4.37
C CYS A 127 5.48 11.89 4.17
N ARG A 128 6.04 11.84 2.95
CA ARG A 128 7.35 12.37 2.56
C ARG A 128 8.56 11.76 3.27
N HIS A 129 8.35 10.80 4.18
CA HIS A 129 9.43 10.06 4.81
C HIS A 129 10.23 9.27 3.75
N PRO A 130 11.57 9.21 3.86
CA PRO A 130 12.41 8.40 2.99
C PRO A 130 11.91 6.95 2.92
N LEU A 131 11.89 6.39 1.72
CA LEU A 131 11.51 4.99 1.54
C LEU A 131 12.72 4.10 1.83
N ASP A 132 12.49 3.02 2.58
CA ASP A 132 13.44 1.92 2.73
C ASP A 132 13.32 1.02 1.48
N ALA A 133 14.43 0.65 0.85
CA ALA A 133 14.47 -0.24 -0.31
C ALA A 133 15.16 -1.56 0.01
N GLY A 134 14.50 -2.65 -0.30
CA GLY A 134 15.05 -4.00 -0.19
C GLY A 134 15.13 -4.68 -1.54
N ALA A 135 16.03 -5.65 -1.65
CA ALA A 135 15.88 -6.66 -2.69
C ALA A 135 14.56 -7.42 -2.47
N ALA A 136 13.69 -7.45 -3.48
CA ALA A 136 12.71 -8.50 -3.57
C ALA A 136 13.45 -9.84 -3.65
N LEU A 137 12.87 -10.89 -3.05
CA LEU A 137 13.42 -12.25 -3.10
C LEU A 137 13.56 -12.79 -4.54
N ALA A 138 12.92 -12.14 -5.51
CA ALA A 138 13.09 -12.40 -6.92
C ALA A 138 14.09 -11.41 -7.55
N GLN A 139 15.26 -11.94 -7.91
CA GLN A 139 16.18 -11.48 -8.96
C GLN A 139 16.20 -9.96 -9.23
N GLY A 140 16.66 -9.18 -8.24
CA GLY A 140 17.12 -7.80 -8.46
C GLY A 140 16.05 -6.72 -8.53
N ALA A 141 14.77 -7.06 -8.38
CA ALA A 141 13.71 -6.06 -8.33
C ALA A 141 13.65 -5.39 -6.94
N ARG A 142 13.60 -4.05 -6.87
CA ARG A 142 13.60 -3.33 -5.58
C ARG A 142 12.17 -3.09 -5.09
N VAL A 143 11.89 -3.49 -3.85
CA VAL A 143 10.67 -3.11 -3.13
C VAL A 143 11.00 -1.86 -2.35
N HIS A 144 10.23 -0.78 -2.54
CA HIS A 144 10.34 0.38 -1.67
C HIS A 144 9.20 0.38 -0.66
N GLU A 145 9.50 0.42 0.62
CA GLU A 145 8.55 0.42 1.72
C GLU A 145 8.72 1.71 2.53
N CYS A 146 7.61 2.36 2.88
CA CYS A 146 7.65 3.46 3.83
C CYS A 146 7.55 2.90 5.26
N PRO A 147 8.60 3.00 6.08
CA PRO A 147 8.55 2.48 7.45
C PRO A 147 7.57 3.24 8.35
N ARG A 148 7.18 4.46 7.96
CA ARG A 148 6.28 5.33 8.75
C ARG A 148 4.80 5.08 8.49
N CYS A 149 4.39 4.96 7.23
CA CYS A 149 2.98 4.76 6.88
C CYS A 149 2.66 3.33 6.44
N GLY A 150 3.67 2.48 6.20
CA GLY A 150 3.47 1.09 5.77
C GLY A 150 3.09 0.93 4.29
N GLY A 151 3.16 2.01 3.50
CA GLY A 151 2.92 1.97 2.05
C GLY A 151 4.10 1.36 1.29
N ILE A 152 3.81 0.75 0.13
CA ILE A 152 4.77 -0.01 -0.66
C ILE A 152 4.70 0.43 -2.11
N PHE A 153 5.86 0.65 -2.74
CA PHE A 153 6.00 0.87 -4.17
C PHE A 153 6.69 -0.34 -4.81
N LEU A 154 6.07 -0.90 -5.85
CA LEU A 154 6.58 -2.05 -6.58
C LEU A 154 6.74 -1.74 -8.07
N PRO A 155 7.91 -2.04 -8.66
CA PRO A 155 8.06 -2.12 -10.11
C PRO A 155 7.11 -3.13 -10.73
N ARG A 156 6.76 -2.90 -12.01
CA ARG A 156 5.83 -3.75 -12.77
C ARG A 156 6.18 -5.23 -12.71
N GLU A 157 7.45 -5.57 -12.98
CA GLU A 157 7.90 -6.97 -13.04
C GLU A 157 7.78 -7.66 -11.67
N THR A 158 8.23 -7.00 -10.59
CA THR A 158 8.06 -7.49 -9.21
C THR A 158 6.60 -7.77 -8.87
N LEU A 159 5.70 -6.87 -9.27
CA LEU A 159 4.28 -7.05 -9.03
C LEU A 159 3.74 -8.26 -9.80
N ALA A 160 4.15 -8.44 -11.06
CA ALA A 160 3.75 -9.58 -11.87
C ALA A 160 4.18 -10.92 -11.24
N GLU A 161 5.41 -11.01 -10.75
CA GLU A 161 5.93 -12.19 -10.06
C GLU A 161 5.17 -12.49 -8.75
N ILE A 162 4.92 -11.46 -7.94
CA ILE A 162 4.14 -11.60 -6.70
C ILE A 162 2.74 -12.14 -7.00
N LEU A 163 2.09 -11.65 -8.04
CA LEU A 163 0.74 -12.09 -8.44
C LEU A 163 0.76 -13.53 -8.98
N CYS A 164 1.74 -13.87 -9.82
CA CYS A 164 1.92 -15.23 -10.33
C CYS A 164 2.11 -16.23 -9.18
N ASN A 165 3.00 -15.91 -8.24
CA ASN A 165 3.24 -16.73 -7.06
C ASN A 165 1.98 -16.86 -6.19
N ALA A 166 1.19 -15.79 -6.06
CA ALA A 166 -0.08 -15.83 -5.32
C ALA A 166 -1.11 -16.74 -5.97
N GLU A 167 -1.24 -16.70 -7.31
CA GLU A 167 -2.12 -17.59 -8.08
C GLU A 167 -1.72 -19.07 -7.87
N VAL A 168 -0.41 -19.37 -8.00
CA VAL A 168 0.11 -20.74 -7.83
C VAL A 168 -0.02 -21.24 -6.39
N ALA A 169 0.21 -20.38 -5.39
CA ALA A 169 0.14 -20.74 -3.98
C ALA A 169 -1.29 -20.97 -3.47
N GLY A 170 -2.30 -20.57 -4.23
CA GLY A 170 -3.71 -20.76 -3.92
C GLY A 170 -4.22 -19.92 -2.74
N ALA A 171 -5.52 -20.08 -2.47
CA ALA A 171 -6.29 -19.21 -1.58
C ALA A 171 -5.63 -19.02 -0.20
N LEU A 172 -5.55 -17.76 0.22
CA LEU A 172 -5.09 -17.40 1.55
C LEU A 172 -6.27 -17.39 2.54
N PRO A 173 -6.02 -17.67 3.83
CA PRO A 173 -7.02 -17.46 4.87
C PRO A 173 -7.61 -16.06 4.79
N ALA A 174 -8.93 -15.98 4.98
CA ALA A 174 -9.66 -14.72 5.04
C ALA A 174 -8.98 -13.82 6.07
N GLY A 175 -8.55 -12.63 5.62
CA GLY A 175 -8.06 -11.62 6.54
C GLY A 175 -9.21 -11.00 7.33
N PRO A 176 -8.92 -10.22 8.38
CA PRO A 176 -9.95 -9.43 9.03
C PRO A 176 -10.70 -8.57 7.99
N PRO A 177 -12.03 -8.42 8.12
CA PRO A 177 -12.82 -7.63 7.19
C PRO A 177 -12.31 -6.18 7.22
N ARG A 178 -11.81 -5.70 6.09
CA ARG A 178 -11.42 -4.31 5.97
C ARG A 178 -12.66 -3.48 5.75
N ARG A 179 -12.87 -2.48 6.61
CA ARG A 179 -13.87 -1.45 6.35
C ARG A 179 -13.46 -0.69 5.09
N PRO A 180 -14.39 -0.39 4.17
CA PRO A 180 -14.13 0.55 3.09
C PRO A 180 -13.55 1.82 3.71
N ARG A 181 -12.37 2.25 3.27
CA ARG A 181 -11.90 3.58 3.66
C ARG A 181 -12.87 4.58 3.09
N ASP A 182 -13.26 5.55 3.91
CA ASP A 182 -13.99 6.72 3.45
C ASP A 182 -13.19 7.32 2.30
N LEU A 183 -13.79 7.39 1.11
CA LEU A 183 -13.18 7.99 -0.07
C LEU A 183 -13.21 9.50 0.14
N GLY A 184 -12.37 9.98 1.06
CA GLY A 184 -12.16 11.41 1.28
C GLY A 184 -11.68 12.10 -0.01
N GLU A 185 -11.33 13.38 0.11
CA GLU A 185 -10.87 14.19 -1.01
C GLU A 185 -9.83 13.45 -1.89
N VAL A 186 -10.13 13.30 -3.18
CA VAL A 186 -9.27 12.58 -4.13
C VAL A 186 -7.99 13.37 -4.36
N ARG A 187 -6.91 12.94 -3.70
CA ARG A 187 -5.57 13.51 -3.87
C ARG A 187 -4.71 12.57 -4.69
N TYR A 188 -4.32 13.01 -5.88
CA TYR A 188 -3.37 12.30 -6.73
C TYR A 188 -1.99 12.28 -6.08
N LEU A 189 -1.32 11.13 -6.15
CA LEU A 189 0.01 10.93 -5.59
C LEU A 189 1.08 11.11 -6.67
N SER A 190 2.21 11.71 -6.31
CA SER A 190 3.40 11.79 -7.17
C SER A 190 4.22 10.51 -7.10
N CYS A 191 4.73 10.03 -8.23
CA CYS A 191 5.64 8.90 -8.26
C CYS A 191 6.90 9.19 -7.43
N PRO A 192 7.35 8.27 -6.55
CA PRO A 192 8.56 8.48 -5.75
C PRO A 192 9.85 8.53 -6.59
N LEU A 193 9.83 8.06 -7.85
CA LEU A 193 11.00 8.02 -8.73
C LEU A 193 11.03 9.15 -9.77
N CYS A 194 9.91 9.44 -10.44
CA CYS A 194 9.85 10.47 -11.49
C CYS A 194 8.97 11.67 -11.18
N HIS A 195 8.35 11.69 -10.00
CA HIS A 195 7.48 12.76 -9.51
C HIS A 195 6.22 13.07 -10.35
N SER A 196 6.00 12.36 -11.45
CA SER A 196 4.78 12.45 -12.25
C SER A 196 3.56 11.98 -11.47
N SER A 197 2.40 12.58 -11.74
CA SER A 197 1.12 12.15 -11.14
C SER A 197 0.83 10.69 -11.48
N MET A 198 0.46 9.90 -10.48
CA MET A 198 0.05 8.51 -10.61
C MET A 198 -1.45 8.41 -10.85
N ASN A 199 -1.85 7.41 -11.63
CA ASN A 199 -3.25 7.15 -11.95
C ASN A 199 -3.88 6.28 -10.87
N ARG A 200 -4.91 6.80 -10.23
CA ARG A 200 -5.71 6.07 -9.24
C ARG A 200 -6.65 5.09 -9.94
N VAL A 201 -6.48 3.79 -9.71
CA VAL A 201 -7.25 2.72 -10.38
C VAL A 201 -7.75 1.69 -9.38
N ASN A 202 -8.94 1.13 -9.62
CA ASN A 202 -9.41 -0.06 -8.90
C ASN A 202 -8.72 -1.30 -9.48
N PHE A 203 -7.94 -2.00 -8.66
CA PHE A 203 -7.16 -3.15 -9.08
C PHE A 203 -8.08 -4.26 -9.62
N GLY A 204 -7.82 -4.72 -10.84
CA GLY A 204 -8.67 -5.69 -11.55
C GLY A 204 -10.11 -5.23 -11.78
N LYS A 205 -10.45 -3.95 -11.59
CA LYS A 205 -11.81 -3.36 -11.68
C LYS A 205 -12.87 -3.95 -10.73
N VAL A 206 -12.61 -5.10 -10.10
CA VAL A 206 -13.56 -5.85 -9.25
C VAL A 206 -13.02 -6.15 -7.85
N SER A 207 -11.74 -5.89 -7.58
CA SER A 207 -11.16 -6.19 -6.26
C SER A 207 -11.63 -5.24 -5.17
N GLY A 208 -12.02 -4.00 -5.53
CA GLY A 208 -12.33 -2.94 -4.59
C GLY A 208 -11.09 -2.31 -3.93
N VAL A 209 -9.88 -2.75 -4.30
CA VAL A 209 -8.62 -2.19 -3.81
C VAL A 209 -8.18 -1.08 -4.75
N ILE A 210 -8.03 0.13 -4.23
CA ILE A 210 -7.59 1.27 -5.03
C ILE A 210 -6.07 1.38 -4.97
N VAL A 211 -5.40 1.47 -6.11
CA VAL A 211 -3.94 1.58 -6.21
C VAL A 211 -3.56 2.78 -7.08
N ASP A 212 -2.36 3.32 -6.89
CA ASP A 212 -1.88 4.47 -7.65
C ASP A 212 -0.73 4.04 -8.59
N VAL A 213 -0.95 4.14 -9.90
CA VAL A 213 -0.04 3.57 -10.93
C VAL A 213 0.75 4.66 -11.65
N CYS A 214 2.07 4.56 -11.60
CA CYS A 214 2.97 5.28 -12.50
C CYS A 214 3.19 4.47 -13.78
N LYS A 215 2.96 5.08 -14.95
CA LYS A 215 3.11 4.39 -16.24
C LYS A 215 4.52 3.86 -16.50
N GLY A 216 5.55 4.58 -16.05
CA GLY A 216 6.96 4.25 -16.31
C GLY A 216 7.61 3.37 -15.25
N HIS A 217 7.21 3.49 -13.98
CA HIS A 217 8.03 2.97 -12.87
C HIS A 217 7.40 1.86 -12.05
N GLY A 218 6.07 1.88 -11.82
CA GLY A 218 5.47 0.93 -10.89
C GLY A 218 4.15 1.37 -10.28
N THR A 219 3.75 0.64 -9.24
CA THR A 219 2.47 0.82 -8.54
C THR A 219 2.71 1.08 -7.07
N TRP A 220 2.04 2.09 -6.53
CA TRP A 220 1.96 2.39 -5.12
C TRP A 220 0.74 1.71 -4.49
N PHE A 221 0.97 1.10 -3.33
CA PHE A 221 -0.02 0.47 -2.47
C PHE A 221 0.06 1.16 -1.11
N ASP A 222 -1.06 1.70 -0.62
CA ASP A 222 -1.15 2.15 0.76
C ASP A 222 -1.08 0.97 1.73
N ALA A 223 -0.96 1.30 3.02
CA ALA A 223 -0.82 0.33 4.11
C ALA A 223 -1.78 -0.87 3.96
N GLY A 224 -1.19 -2.01 3.62
CA GLY A 224 -1.88 -3.28 3.52
C GLY A 224 -2.62 -3.54 2.21
N GLU A 225 -2.73 -2.60 1.28
CA GLU A 225 -3.43 -2.81 0.00
C GLU A 225 -2.81 -3.94 -0.82
N LEU A 226 -1.47 -4.05 -0.81
CA LEU A 226 -0.74 -5.17 -1.43
C LEU A 226 -1.20 -6.53 -0.87
N THR A 227 -1.34 -6.64 0.45
CA THR A 227 -1.86 -7.84 1.14
C THR A 227 -3.28 -8.23 0.70
N SER A 228 -4.10 -7.24 0.33
CA SER A 228 -5.45 -7.47 -0.21
C SER A 228 -5.39 -7.90 -1.67
N VAL A 229 -4.56 -7.26 -2.48
CA VAL A 229 -4.34 -7.62 -3.89
C VAL A 229 -3.80 -9.05 -4.04
N VAL A 230 -2.82 -9.43 -3.21
CA VAL A 230 -2.27 -10.79 -3.16
C VAL A 230 -3.35 -11.81 -2.78
N ALA A 231 -4.19 -11.50 -1.79
CA ALA A 231 -5.29 -12.37 -1.42
C ALA A 231 -6.37 -12.50 -2.49
N PHE A 232 -6.66 -11.41 -3.21
CA PHE A 232 -7.59 -11.41 -4.33
C PHE A 232 -7.08 -12.26 -5.49
N ALA A 233 -5.80 -12.13 -5.85
CA ALA A 233 -5.17 -12.96 -6.88
C ALA A 233 -5.16 -14.45 -6.48
N ALA A 234 -4.74 -14.75 -5.25
CA ALA A 234 -4.74 -16.11 -4.69
C ALA A 234 -6.13 -16.78 -4.67
N ALA A 235 -7.21 -16.00 -4.61
CA ALA A 235 -8.58 -16.48 -4.66
C ALA A 235 -9.15 -16.62 -6.09
N GLY A 236 -8.32 -16.46 -7.14
CA GLY A 236 -8.76 -16.51 -8.54
C GLY A 236 -9.49 -15.26 -9.02
N GLY A 237 -9.35 -14.13 -8.32
CA GLY A 237 -10.02 -12.87 -8.69
C GLY A 237 -9.57 -12.29 -10.04
N LEU A 238 -8.35 -12.62 -10.47
CA LEU A 238 -7.81 -12.18 -11.76
C LEU A 238 -8.49 -12.85 -12.95
N ASP A 239 -8.96 -14.09 -12.82
CA ASP A 239 -9.74 -14.73 -13.88
C ASP A 239 -11.10 -14.08 -14.05
N LYS A 240 -11.77 -13.73 -12.95
CA LYS A 240 -13.02 -12.93 -12.99
C LYS A 240 -12.83 -11.58 -13.65
N THR A 241 -11.67 -10.96 -13.45
CA THR A 241 -11.28 -9.71 -14.12
C THR A 241 -11.21 -9.94 -15.63
N ARG A 242 -10.49 -10.97 -16.08
CA ARG A 242 -10.34 -11.32 -17.51
C ARG A 242 -11.68 -11.64 -18.16
N GLU A 243 -12.57 -12.36 -17.46
CA GLU A 243 -13.92 -12.67 -17.94
C GLU A 243 -14.75 -11.40 -18.13
N ARG A 244 -14.71 -10.49 -17.15
CA ARG A 244 -15.40 -9.21 -17.22
C ARG A 244 -14.88 -8.34 -18.36
N GLU A 245 -13.57 -8.27 -18.56
CA GLU A 245 -12.98 -7.52 -19.67
C GLU A 245 -13.39 -8.07 -21.03
N ARG A 246 -13.36 -9.40 -21.21
CA ARG A 246 -13.85 -10.05 -22.44
C ARG A 246 -15.34 -9.81 -22.68
N ALA A 247 -16.14 -9.73 -21.61
CA ALA A 247 -17.56 -9.39 -21.71
C ALA A 247 -17.75 -7.91 -22.11
N GLU A 248 -17.02 -6.99 -21.48
CA GLU A 248 -17.04 -5.55 -21.83
C GLU A 248 -16.61 -5.31 -23.28
N GLU A 249 -15.56 -5.99 -23.76
CA GLU A 249 -15.09 -5.91 -25.14
C GLU A 249 -16.14 -6.41 -26.14
N ARG A 250 -16.85 -7.51 -25.81
CA ARG A 250 -17.94 -8.04 -26.66
C ARG A 250 -19.06 -7.02 -26.79
N VAL A 251 -19.56 -6.49 -25.67
CA VAL A 251 -20.61 -5.46 -25.67
C VAL A 251 -20.17 -4.20 -26.43
N SER A 252 -18.92 -3.76 -26.25
CA SER A 252 -18.39 -2.60 -26.97
C SER A 252 -18.31 -2.82 -28.48
N ARG A 253 -17.95 -4.03 -28.93
CA ARG A 253 -17.91 -4.40 -30.35
C ARG A 253 -19.30 -4.45 -30.96
N GLU A 254 -20.25 -5.08 -30.27
CA GLU A 254 -21.66 -5.15 -30.70
C GLU A 254 -22.23 -3.75 -30.88
N ARG A 255 -22.09 -2.88 -29.87
CA ARG A 255 -22.52 -1.48 -29.95
C ARG A 255 -21.85 -0.70 -31.08
N SER A 256 -20.54 -0.92 -31.31
CA SER A 256 -19.83 -0.26 -32.42
C SER A 256 -20.32 -0.76 -33.78
N GLN A 257 -20.71 -2.03 -33.88
CA GLN A 257 -21.27 -2.61 -35.10
C GLN A 257 -22.69 -2.09 -35.37
N GLU A 258 -23.53 -1.98 -34.34
CA GLU A 258 -24.88 -1.40 -34.44
C GLU A 258 -24.82 0.03 -34.99
N VAL A 259 -23.98 0.89 -34.40
CA VAL A 259 -23.79 2.27 -34.86
C VAL A 259 -23.33 2.32 -36.33
N ARG A 260 -22.42 1.42 -36.72
CA ARG A 260 -21.96 1.33 -38.12
C ARG A 260 -23.08 0.89 -39.08
N VAL A 261 -23.94 -0.04 -38.67
CA VAL A 261 -25.08 -0.50 -39.46
C VAL A 261 -26.11 0.61 -39.60
N GLU A 262 -26.44 1.31 -38.51
CA GLU A 262 -27.37 2.44 -38.54
C GLU A 262 -26.89 3.54 -39.48
N LEU A 263 -25.61 3.92 -39.40
CA LEU A 263 -25.00 4.91 -40.28
C LEU A 263 -25.09 4.46 -41.76
N ALA A 264 -24.75 3.20 -42.05
CA ALA A 264 -24.84 2.67 -43.41
C ALA A 264 -26.28 2.64 -43.96
N VAL A 265 -27.27 2.37 -43.11
CA VAL A 265 -28.69 2.44 -43.49
C VAL A 265 -29.12 3.87 -43.78
N MET A 266 -28.68 4.84 -42.97
CA MET A 266 -28.94 6.27 -43.23
C MET A 266 -28.35 6.71 -44.57
N GLU A 267 -27.09 6.40 -44.83
CA GLU A 267 -26.42 6.72 -46.11
C GLU A 267 -27.10 6.03 -47.31
N ALA A 268 -27.61 4.81 -47.14
CA ALA A 268 -28.33 4.10 -48.19
C ALA A 268 -29.70 4.74 -48.49
N LYS A 269 -30.42 5.21 -47.46
CA LYS A 269 -31.68 5.93 -47.61
C LYS A 269 -31.49 7.25 -48.34
N GLU A 270 -30.44 8.00 -47.99
CA GLU A 270 -30.08 9.25 -48.66
C GLU A 270 -29.81 9.01 -50.15
N ARG A 271 -28.93 8.06 -50.48
CA ARG A 271 -28.67 7.66 -51.89
C ARG A 271 -29.92 7.20 -52.64
N ALA A 272 -30.82 6.49 -51.98
CA ALA A 272 -32.08 6.05 -52.59
C ALA A 272 -33.01 7.24 -52.85
N SER A 273 -33.06 8.22 -51.94
CA SER A 273 -33.82 9.46 -52.10
C SER A 273 -33.30 10.27 -53.29
N GLU A 274 -32.00 10.53 -53.35
CA GLU A 274 -31.36 11.25 -54.46
C GLU A 274 -31.65 10.57 -55.81
N ARG A 275 -31.56 9.24 -55.84
CA ARG A 275 -31.84 8.46 -57.04
C ARG A 275 -33.32 8.50 -57.44
N LEU A 276 -34.24 8.50 -56.47
CA LEU A 276 -35.67 8.68 -56.73
C LEU A 276 -35.96 10.06 -57.33
N ASP A 277 -35.34 11.11 -56.79
CA ASP A 277 -35.51 12.47 -57.29
C ASP A 277 -34.96 12.63 -58.71
N ALA A 278 -33.78 12.06 -59.00
CA ALA A 278 -33.23 12.02 -60.36
C ALA A 278 -34.16 11.28 -61.35
N TRP A 279 -34.81 10.19 -60.91
CA TRP A 279 -35.80 9.49 -61.75
C TRP A 279 -37.06 10.33 -61.98
N ARG A 280 -37.55 11.05 -60.97
CA ARG A 280 -38.69 11.96 -61.11
C ARG A 280 -38.41 13.03 -62.16
N GLU A 281 -37.26 13.70 -62.05
CA GLU A 281 -36.84 14.71 -63.03
C GLU A 281 -36.74 14.16 -64.45
N LEU A 282 -36.15 12.96 -64.62
CA LEU A 282 -36.03 12.32 -65.93
C LEU A 282 -37.41 11.99 -66.52
N LEU A 283 -38.32 11.45 -65.72
CA LEU A 283 -39.67 11.10 -66.15
C LEU A 283 -40.48 12.34 -66.56
N ASP A 284 -40.32 13.46 -65.84
CA ASP A 284 -40.94 14.74 -66.20
C ASP A 284 -40.45 15.23 -67.57
N VAL A 285 -39.15 15.08 -67.88
CA VAL A 285 -38.59 15.43 -69.20
C VAL A 285 -39.10 14.50 -70.31
N LEU A 286 -39.12 13.18 -70.05
CA LEU A 286 -39.45 12.17 -71.07
C LEU A 286 -40.94 12.16 -71.44
N PHE A 287 -41.82 12.29 -70.45
CA PHE A 287 -43.26 12.13 -70.66
C PHE A 287 -44.03 13.45 -70.68
N ARG A 288 -43.40 14.60 -70.32
CA ARG A 288 -44.02 15.94 -70.24
C ARG A 288 -45.44 15.88 -69.68
N TRP A 289 -45.55 15.38 -68.46
CA TRP A 289 -46.80 15.44 -67.69
C TRP A 289 -47.30 16.89 -67.57
#